data_AF-A0A5K0UZV6-F1
#
_entry.id   AF-A0A5K0UZV6-F1
#
_cell.length_a   1.000
_cell.length_b   1.000
_cell.length_c   1.000
_cell.angle_alpha   90.00
_cell.angle_beta   90.00
_cell.angle_gamma   90.00
#
_symmetry.space_group_name_H-M   'P 1'
#
loop_
_entity.id
_entity.type
_entity.pdbx_description
1 polymer ?
#
loop_
_entity_poly.entity_id
_entity_poly.type
_entity_poly.pdbx_seq_one_letter_code
_entity_poly.pdbx_strand_id
1 'polypeptide(L)' 'LNIDPEDLKPKLPNKKNLQPYPTTCFLEYKGHTGPVTSISIESSGQLIAS' A
#
# COMPACT_ATOMS: atom_id res chain seq x y z
N LEU A 1 26.78 29.42 4.88
CA LEU A 1 26.57 27.98 4.60
C LEU A 1 25.52 27.90 3.51
N ASN A 2 25.90 27.58 2.27
CA ASN A 2 24.96 27.49 1.15
C ASN A 2 24.70 26.00 0.89
N ILE A 3 23.62 25.47 1.44
CA ILE A 3 23.26 24.05 1.28
C ILE A 3 22.19 23.99 0.19
N ASP A 4 22.41 23.12 -0.80
CA ASP A 4 21.42 22.91 -1.84
C ASP A 4 20.23 22.13 -1.27
N PRO A 5 18.98 22.52 -1.55
CA PRO A 5 17.79 21.90 -0.97
C PRO A 5 17.62 20.41 -1.32
N GLU A 6 18.28 19.95 -2.39
CA GLU A 6 18.28 18.53 -2.77
C GLU A 6 19.17 17.67 -1.84
N ASP A 7 20.20 18.23 -1.22
CA ASP A 7 21.07 17.53 -0.27
C ASP A 7 20.38 17.25 1.08
N LEU A 8 19.25 17.91 1.33
CA LEU A 8 18.41 17.67 2.50
C LEU A 8 17.59 16.38 2.36
N LYS A 9 17.45 15.84 1.14
CA LYS A 9 16.67 14.63 0.90
C LYS A 9 17.55 13.40 1.10
N PRO A 10 17.06 12.37 1.82
CA PRO A 10 17.77 11.11 1.91
C PRO A 10 17.84 10.44 0.54
N LYS A 11 18.96 9.76 0.26
CA LYS A 11 19.10 8.95 -0.95
C LYS A 11 18.24 7.69 -0.81
N LEU A 12 17.10 7.67 -1.48
CA LEU A 12 16.19 6.53 -1.55
C LEU A 12 16.42 5.71 -2.83
N PRO A 13 16.20 4.39 -2.82
CA PRO A 13 16.24 3.58 -4.03
C PRO A 13 15.13 4.01 -5.01
N ASN A 14 15.40 3.84 -6.30
CA ASN A 14 14.41 4.13 -7.32
C ASN A 14 13.22 3.16 -7.20
N LYS A 15 12.00 3.69 -7.12
CA LYS A 15 10.75 2.91 -7.02
C LYS A 15 10.63 1.81 -8.08
N LYS A 16 11.12 2.04 -9.32
CA LYS A 16 11.08 1.03 -10.40
C LYS A 16 11.86 -0.23 -10.05
N ASN A 17 12.92 -0.11 -9.25
CA ASN A 17 13.74 -1.23 -8.81
C ASN A 17 13.09 -2.00 -7.64
N LEU A 18 11.97 -1.50 -7.09
CA LEU A 18 11.23 -2.13 -5.98
C LEU A 18 9.97 -2.87 -6.44
N GLN A 19 9.81 -3.11 -7.74
CA GLN A 19 8.69 -3.89 -8.25
C GLN A 19 8.84 -5.38 -7.88
N PRO A 20 7.72 -6.11 -7.66
CA PRO A 20 6.32 -5.69 -7.86
C PRO A 20 5.68 -4.96 -6.66
N TYR A 21 4.71 -4.09 -6.94
CA TYR A 21 3.81 -3.48 -5.96
C TYR A 21 2.44 -3.20 -6.60
N PRO A 22 1.34 -3.18 -5.83
CA PRO A 22 0.01 -2.92 -6.37
C PRO A 22 -0.09 -1.48 -6.92
N THR A 23 -0.75 -1.31 -8.08
CA THR A 23 -0.93 0.00 -8.74
C THR A 23 -2.38 0.45 -8.84
N THR A 24 -3.34 -0.47 -8.73
CA THR A 24 -4.77 -0.21 -8.88
C THR A 24 -5.58 -1.11 -7.95
N CYS A 25 -6.78 -0.69 -7.57
CA CYS A 25 -7.75 -1.55 -6.90
C CYS A 25 -8.40 -2.49 -7.92
N PHE A 26 -8.49 -3.79 -7.60
CA PHE A 26 -9.08 -4.79 -8.50
C PHE A 26 -10.52 -5.16 -8.14
N LEU A 27 -10.86 -5.18 -6.85
CA LEU A 27 -12.15 -5.66 -6.35
C LEU A 27 -12.60 -4.80 -5.16
N GLU A 28 -13.90 -4.48 -5.13
CA GLU A 28 -14.56 -3.79 -4.02
C GLU A 28 -15.63 -4.69 -3.39
N TYR A 29 -15.60 -4.83 -2.07
CA TYR A 29 -16.64 -5.53 -1.31
C TYR A 29 -17.64 -4.52 -0.75
N LYS A 30 -18.92 -4.66 -1.11
CA LYS A 30 -20.02 -3.78 -0.70
C LYS A 30 -21.07 -4.60 0.04
N GLY A 31 -21.57 -4.09 1.16
CA GLY A 31 -22.61 -4.76 1.95
C GLY A 31 -22.72 -4.25 3.38
N HIS A 32 -21.61 -3.82 3.98
CA HIS A 32 -21.61 -3.19 5.31
C HIS A 32 -22.33 -1.84 5.27
N THR A 33 -23.17 -1.59 6.27
CA THR A 33 -23.86 -0.30 6.47
C THR A 33 -23.04 0.70 7.29
N GLY A 34 -21.97 0.22 7.94
CA GLY A 34 -21.02 1.00 8.71
C GLY A 34 -19.56 0.76 8.28
N PRO A 35 -18.59 1.39 8.94
CA PRO A 35 -17.18 1.22 8.62
C PRO A 35 -16.66 -0.18 9.02
N VAL A 36 -15.86 -0.78 8.14
CA VAL A 36 -15.08 -1.99 8.44
C VAL A 36 -13.83 -1.59 9.22
N THR A 37 -13.67 -2.09 10.44
CA THR A 37 -12.56 -1.70 11.34
C THR A 37 -11.40 -2.69 11.34
N SER A 38 -11.60 -3.90 10.82
CA SER A 38 -10.59 -4.96 10.75
C SER A 38 -10.85 -5.86 9.56
N ILE A 39 -9.80 -6.50 9.04
CA ILE A 39 -9.89 -7.54 8.03
C ILE A 39 -8.91 -8.67 8.37
N SER A 40 -9.23 -9.89 7.97
CA SER A 40 -8.33 -11.03 8.06
C SER A 40 -8.43 -11.89 6.81
N ILE A 41 -7.31 -12.52 6.43
CA ILE A 41 -7.18 -13.34 5.23
C ILE A 41 -6.83 -14.76 5.68
N GLU A 42 -7.56 -15.74 5.16
CA GLU A 42 -7.25 -17.15 5.37
C GLU A 42 -5.95 -17.55 4.66
N SER A 43 -5.18 -18.48 5.21
CA SER A 43 -3.82 -18.80 4.72
C SER A 43 -3.77 -19.28 3.27
N SER A 44 -4.85 -19.87 2.74
CA SER A 44 -4.93 -20.25 1.33
C SER A 44 -5.18 -19.06 0.38
N GLY A 45 -5.57 -17.90 0.93
CA GLY A 45 -5.86 -16.67 0.18
C GLY A 45 -7.23 -16.65 -0.50
N GLN A 46 -8.08 -17.65 -0.27
CA GLN A 46 -9.39 -17.77 -0.93
C GLN A 46 -10.50 -17.02 -0.20
N LEU A 47 -10.35 -16.82 1.12
CA LEU A 47 -11.37 -16.23 1.98
C LEU A 47 -10.87 -14.98 2.70
N ILE A 48 -11.76 -14.01 2.82
CA ILE A 48 -11.57 -12.76 3.55
C ILE A 48 -12.71 -12.60 4.55
N ALA A 49 -12.36 -12.24 5.79
CA ALA A 49 -13.31 -11.84 6.83
C ALA A 49 -13.19 -10.34 7.09
N SER A 50 -14.33 -9.67 7.26
CA SER A 50 -14.46 -8.21 7.44
C SER A 50 -15.62 -7.88 8.38
#